data_AF-A0A8K0TKD7-F1
#
_entry.id   AF-A0A8K0TKD7-F1
#
_cell.length_a   1.000
_cell.length_b   1.000
_cell.length_c   1.000
_cell.angle_alpha   90.00
_cell.angle_beta   90.00
_cell.angle_gamma   90.00
#
_symmetry.space_group_name_H-M   'P 1'
#
loop_
_entity.id
_entity.type
_entity.pdbx_description
1 polymer ?
#
loop_
_entity_poly.entity_id
_entity_poly.type
_entity_poly.pdbx_seq_one_letter_code
_entity_poly.pdbx_strand_id
1 'polypeptide(L)'
;MADSSPSPQPRAGRWGVKRDRSWTASLIGSYVFDWIVLLAFAGVGGVLAIIEPNKRHFSLLDPNIAFPYTEKETVPLWMLVVLVGGVPILAIVIVCLVFVPGNTVPKGTPAALLWKRKLWELHAGLLGLALSLVGAWFITNGMKNMFGRPRPDMLSRCQPDLANFRNFVVGGIAEADIPTDLNQILTVGMLVSADICQQTSSYKLDEGFRSYPSGHSSGSSAGLIYLSLFLASKFAVTIPFVASSAKVDHTSFSAFPSRIADSHANAGEASQFYQHQKALRSIRRQAAAPPIYLLAIMVLPTFLSVFIAGSRWFDFRHHAFDIIFGYLIGVITSVFGFYWYHLPIQSGAGWAWGPRSHDKAWWSGVGSNSYATDKDEYLMKQGDEEEALRGNAAIVSSAQVGEQKEERRRPGAGSGHGSTHSADDDLAGQRADNRDFYRDNSRGPTRTPGSSQGDDRFAPYSAYTPQAYGQQDQEDPYDRNYNAR
;
A
#
# COMPACT_ATOMS: atom_id res chain seq x y z
N MET A 1 14.49 -44.08 55.30
CA MET A 1 14.25 -44.36 53.86
C MET A 1 13.64 -43.10 53.27
N ALA A 2 14.48 -42.28 52.64
CA ALA A 2 14.07 -41.08 51.91
C ALA A 2 14.16 -41.44 50.43
N ASP A 3 13.03 -41.38 49.73
CA ASP A 3 12.94 -41.66 48.30
C ASP A 3 13.01 -40.31 47.57
N SER A 4 14.16 -40.03 46.96
CA SER A 4 14.42 -38.82 46.20
C SER A 4 14.24 -39.12 44.71
N SER A 5 13.05 -38.83 44.18
CA SER A 5 12.81 -38.82 42.75
C SER A 5 13.42 -37.55 42.13
N PRO A 6 14.23 -37.65 41.06
CA PRO A 6 14.80 -36.48 40.40
C PRO A 6 13.71 -35.79 39.55
N SER A 7 13.65 -34.46 39.65
CA SER A 7 12.83 -33.62 38.78
C SER A 7 13.25 -33.79 37.31
N PRO A 8 12.31 -33.81 36.36
CA PRO A 8 12.65 -33.90 34.94
C PRO A 8 13.32 -32.59 34.53
N GLN A 9 14.60 -32.66 34.17
CA GLN A 9 15.27 -31.52 33.55
C GLN A 9 14.63 -31.22 32.19
N PRO A 10 14.47 -29.94 31.82
CA PRO A 10 14.05 -29.58 30.47
C PRO A 10 15.09 -30.12 29.49
N ARG A 11 14.66 -30.99 28.58
CA ARG A 11 15.49 -31.47 27.47
C ARG A 11 16.01 -30.26 26.70
N ALA A 12 17.33 -30.07 26.73
CA ALA A 12 18.01 -29.09 25.91
C ALA A 12 17.61 -29.31 24.44
N GLY A 13 16.89 -28.34 23.87
CA GLY A 13 16.48 -28.34 22.47
C GLY A 13 17.71 -28.42 21.57
N ARG A 14 17.87 -29.57 20.92
CA ARG A 14 18.99 -29.89 20.04
C ARG A 14 18.74 -29.39 18.62
N TRP A 15 18.62 -28.07 18.38
CA TRP A 15 18.52 -27.56 17.00
C TRP A 15 19.20 -26.21 16.83
N GLY A 16 20.51 -26.18 17.07
CA GLY A 16 21.37 -25.14 16.53
C GLY A 16 21.80 -25.49 15.11
N VAL A 17 20.89 -25.40 14.13
CA VAL A 17 21.32 -25.39 12.72
C VAL A 17 22.11 -24.10 12.54
N LYS A 18 23.44 -24.23 12.34
CA LYS A 18 24.28 -23.09 11.94
C LYS A 18 23.75 -22.60 10.59
N ARG A 19 23.01 -21.49 10.65
CA ARG A 19 22.46 -20.79 9.49
C ARG A 19 23.58 -20.10 8.74
N ASP A 20 24.08 -20.72 7.69
CA ASP A 20 24.90 -20.01 6.70
C ASP A 20 23.99 -19.13 5.85
N ARG A 21 23.69 -17.93 6.36
CA ARG A 21 23.14 -16.78 5.61
C ARG A 21 24.20 -16.21 4.63
N SER A 22 24.88 -17.11 3.92
CA SER A 22 25.89 -16.79 2.92
C SER A 22 25.18 -16.42 1.63
N TRP A 23 25.63 -15.36 0.96
CA TRP A 23 25.05 -14.94 -0.32
C TRP A 23 25.23 -16.04 -1.38
N THR A 24 24.23 -16.89 -1.58
CA THR A 24 24.26 -17.88 -2.65
C THR A 24 24.18 -17.21 -4.02
N ALA A 25 24.87 -17.78 -5.02
CA ALA A 25 24.80 -17.31 -6.41
C ALA A 25 23.37 -17.18 -6.94
N SER A 26 22.46 -18.07 -6.52
CA SER A 26 21.02 -17.99 -6.86
C SER A 26 20.34 -16.71 -6.35
N LEU A 27 20.65 -16.29 -5.11
CA LEU A 27 20.08 -15.08 -4.52
C LEU A 27 20.61 -13.82 -5.22
N ILE A 28 21.92 -13.77 -5.48
CA ILE A 28 22.51 -12.66 -6.24
C ILE A 28 21.93 -12.63 -7.65
N GLY A 29 21.81 -13.80 -8.29
CA GLY A 29 21.25 -13.97 -9.62
C GLY A 29 19.82 -13.42 -9.75
N SER A 30 18.97 -13.58 -8.73
CA SER A 30 17.61 -13.05 -8.79
C SER A 30 17.55 -11.52 -8.72
N TYR A 31 18.42 -10.86 -7.95
CA TYR A 31 18.52 -9.39 -7.96
C TYR A 31 19.16 -8.85 -9.24
N VAL A 32 20.15 -9.54 -9.80
CA VAL A 32 20.69 -9.20 -11.13
C VAL A 32 19.59 -9.31 -12.18
N PHE A 33 18.74 -10.35 -12.09
CA PHE A 33 17.59 -10.50 -12.97
C PHE A 33 16.57 -9.37 -12.81
N ASP A 34 16.31 -8.87 -11.59
CA ASP A 34 15.45 -7.69 -11.40
C ASP A 34 15.96 -6.47 -12.19
N TRP A 35 17.29 -6.21 -12.14
CA TRP A 35 17.90 -5.13 -12.93
C TRP A 35 17.78 -5.37 -14.44
N ILE A 36 17.97 -6.61 -14.90
CA ILE A 36 17.80 -6.96 -16.32
C ILE A 36 16.35 -6.71 -16.76
N VAL A 37 15.36 -7.11 -15.95
CA VAL A 37 13.95 -6.86 -16.23
C VAL A 37 13.67 -5.35 -16.31
N LEU A 38 14.18 -4.57 -15.35
CA LEU A 38 14.04 -3.10 -15.39
C LEU A 38 14.67 -2.49 -16.64
N LEU A 39 15.87 -2.93 -17.04
CA LEU A 39 16.53 -2.48 -18.26
C LEU A 39 15.77 -2.89 -19.52
N ALA A 40 15.17 -4.08 -19.55
CA ALA A 40 14.33 -4.53 -20.65
C ALA A 40 13.08 -3.64 -20.80
N PHE A 41 12.37 -3.35 -19.69
CA PHE A 41 11.22 -2.44 -19.72
C PHE A 41 11.62 -1.01 -20.10
N ALA A 42 12.79 -0.53 -19.65
CA ALA A 42 13.32 0.76 -20.07
C ALA A 42 13.62 0.78 -21.58
N GLY A 43 14.22 -0.30 -22.11
CA GLY A 43 14.47 -0.48 -23.54
C GLY A 43 13.18 -0.48 -24.37
N VAL A 44 12.17 -1.24 -23.94
CA VAL A 44 10.84 -1.23 -24.58
C VAL A 44 10.21 0.17 -24.52
N GLY A 45 10.29 0.86 -23.38
CA GLY A 45 9.84 2.24 -23.24
C GLY A 45 10.57 3.21 -24.18
N GLY A 46 11.86 2.99 -24.44
CA GLY A 46 12.66 3.72 -25.41
C GLY A 46 12.23 3.46 -26.86
N VAL A 47 11.98 2.20 -27.22
CA VAL A 47 11.44 1.83 -28.55
C VAL A 47 10.07 2.47 -28.77
N LEU A 48 9.19 2.43 -27.76
CA LEU A 48 7.90 3.13 -27.80
C LEU A 48 8.08 4.64 -27.98
N ALA A 49 9.16 5.26 -27.50
CA ALA A 49 9.41 6.69 -27.71
C ALA A 49 9.67 7.07 -29.18
N ILE A 50 10.05 6.10 -30.02
CA ILE A 50 10.49 6.33 -31.40
C ILE A 50 9.40 5.94 -32.39
N ILE A 51 8.56 4.96 -32.06
CA ILE A 51 7.44 4.52 -32.91
C ILE A 51 6.47 5.68 -33.19
N GLU A 52 6.05 5.82 -34.45
CA GLU A 52 5.08 6.83 -34.88
C GLU A 52 3.80 6.73 -34.04
N PRO A 53 3.33 7.84 -33.42
CA PRO A 53 2.11 7.82 -32.63
C PRO A 53 0.90 7.75 -33.55
N ASN A 54 -0.23 7.29 -33.00
CA ASN A 54 -1.52 7.51 -33.63
C ASN A 54 -1.72 9.03 -33.86
N LYS A 55 -2.34 9.42 -34.97
CA LYS A 55 -2.54 10.84 -35.33
C LYS A 55 -4.04 11.12 -35.32
N ARG A 56 -4.55 11.57 -34.17
CA ARG A 56 -5.98 11.85 -34.02
C ARG A 56 -6.36 13.05 -34.90
N HIS A 57 -7.43 12.91 -35.68
CA HIS A 57 -8.00 14.00 -36.46
C HIS A 57 -8.38 15.18 -35.56
N PHE A 58 -8.10 16.39 -36.05
CA PHE A 58 -8.26 17.63 -35.28
C PHE A 58 -8.93 18.71 -36.14
N SER A 59 -9.43 19.76 -35.50
CA SER A 59 -10.03 20.90 -36.21
C SER A 59 -9.03 22.04 -36.29
N LEU A 60 -8.92 22.69 -37.46
CA LEU A 60 -8.06 23.87 -37.65
C LEU A 60 -8.52 25.10 -36.84
N LEU A 61 -9.75 25.07 -36.34
CA LEU A 61 -10.39 26.17 -35.59
C LEU A 61 -10.23 26.04 -34.09
N ASP A 62 -9.70 24.92 -33.59
CA ASP A 62 -9.63 24.71 -32.16
C ASP A 62 -8.57 25.66 -31.55
N PRO A 63 -8.98 26.65 -30.73
CA PRO A 63 -8.05 27.61 -30.15
C PRO A 63 -7.09 26.93 -29.16
N ASN A 64 -7.45 25.77 -28.62
CA ASN A 64 -6.63 25.06 -27.65
C ASN A 64 -5.36 24.48 -28.26
N ILE A 65 -5.29 24.34 -29.60
CA ILE A 65 -4.14 23.77 -30.34
C ILE A 65 -3.42 24.81 -31.22
N ALA A 66 -3.80 26.08 -31.09
CA ALA A 66 -3.33 27.20 -31.90
C ALA A 66 -2.20 28.02 -31.24
N PHE A 67 -1.61 27.53 -30.14
CA PHE A 67 -0.54 28.25 -29.45
C PHE A 67 0.77 28.25 -30.26
N PRO A 68 1.62 29.28 -30.08
CA PRO A 68 2.92 29.33 -30.74
C PRO A 68 3.87 28.25 -30.22
N TYR A 69 4.72 27.74 -31.10
CA TYR A 69 5.74 26.75 -30.74
C TYR A 69 6.85 27.41 -29.92
N THR A 70 6.98 27.01 -28.66
CA THR A 70 8.05 27.46 -27.78
C THR A 70 9.34 26.69 -28.07
N GLU A 71 10.33 27.33 -28.72
CA GLU A 71 11.61 26.69 -29.06
C GLU A 71 12.46 26.34 -27.83
N LYS A 72 12.48 27.25 -26.84
CA LYS A 72 13.24 27.08 -25.60
C LYS A 72 12.34 26.62 -24.47
N GLU A 73 12.41 25.34 -24.18
CA GLU A 73 11.72 24.76 -23.04
C GLU A 73 12.35 25.21 -21.72
N THR A 74 11.53 25.54 -20.73
CA THR A 74 11.99 25.95 -19.41
C THR A 74 12.75 24.83 -18.70
N VAL A 75 12.23 23.60 -18.83
CA VAL A 75 12.93 22.38 -18.40
C VAL A 75 13.12 21.50 -19.63
N PRO A 76 14.32 21.47 -20.24
CA PRO A 76 14.62 20.56 -21.35
C PRO A 76 14.79 19.12 -20.85
N LEU A 77 14.67 18.15 -21.77
CA LEU A 77 14.71 16.72 -21.44
C LEU A 77 15.97 16.29 -20.66
N TRP A 78 17.15 16.80 -21.02
CA TRP A 78 18.38 16.45 -20.30
C TRP A 78 18.34 16.94 -18.84
N MET A 79 17.79 18.12 -18.61
CA MET A 79 17.65 18.71 -17.27
C MET A 79 16.64 17.90 -16.46
N LEU A 80 15.54 17.46 -17.08
CA LEU A 80 14.60 16.53 -16.45
C LEU A 80 15.32 15.27 -15.97
N VAL A 81 16.07 14.59 -16.83
CA VAL A 81 16.79 13.34 -16.48
C VAL A 81 17.75 13.55 -15.31
N VAL A 82 18.48 14.67 -15.28
CA VAL A 82 19.37 15.01 -14.16
C VAL A 82 18.58 15.27 -12.88
N LEU A 83 17.50 16.05 -12.93
CA LEU A 83 16.72 16.42 -11.75
C LEU A 83 15.92 15.27 -11.15
N VAL A 84 15.38 14.36 -11.97
CA VAL A 84 14.49 13.28 -11.51
C VAL A 84 15.20 11.94 -11.34
N GLY A 85 16.35 11.75 -11.98
CA GLY A 85 17.19 10.57 -11.84
C GLY A 85 18.48 10.87 -11.09
N GLY A 86 19.31 11.75 -11.65
CA GLY A 86 20.65 12.05 -11.11
C GLY A 86 20.63 12.60 -9.68
N VAL A 87 19.80 13.60 -9.40
CA VAL A 87 19.68 14.22 -8.07
C VAL A 87 19.15 13.21 -7.03
N PRO A 88 18.06 12.46 -7.28
CA PRO A 88 17.63 11.39 -6.37
C PRO A 88 18.68 10.30 -6.14
N ILE A 89 19.39 9.84 -7.18
CA ILE A 89 20.48 8.86 -7.04
C ILE A 89 21.54 9.41 -6.09
N LEU A 90 22.00 10.64 -6.32
CA LEU A 90 23.02 11.27 -5.48
C LEU A 90 22.54 11.42 -4.03
N ALA A 91 21.29 11.87 -3.83
CA ALA A 91 20.71 12.01 -2.51
C ALA A 91 20.60 10.66 -1.77
N ILE A 92 20.16 9.60 -2.45
CA ILE A 92 20.09 8.24 -1.88
C ILE A 92 21.49 7.75 -1.49
N VAL A 93 22.49 7.94 -2.36
CA VAL A 93 23.89 7.58 -2.08
C VAL A 93 24.39 8.31 -0.83
N ILE A 94 24.23 9.63 -0.76
CA ILE A 94 24.66 10.43 0.40
C ILE A 94 23.96 9.94 1.67
N VAL A 95 22.64 9.74 1.61
CA VAL A 95 21.87 9.35 2.80
C VAL A 95 22.27 7.96 3.29
N CYS A 96 22.42 6.98 2.41
CA CYS A 96 22.84 5.63 2.77
C CYS A 96 24.30 5.56 3.24
N LEU A 97 25.20 6.38 2.68
CA LEU A 97 26.60 6.35 3.09
C LEU A 97 26.88 7.14 4.37
N VAL A 98 26.14 8.22 4.63
CA VAL A 98 26.37 9.10 5.79
C VAL A 98 25.47 8.75 6.98
N PHE A 99 24.16 8.64 6.78
CA PHE A 99 23.18 8.55 7.88
C PHE A 99 22.76 7.11 8.24
N VAL A 100 23.08 6.13 7.40
CA VAL A 100 22.85 4.70 7.69
C VAL A 100 24.18 4.06 8.10
N PRO A 101 24.28 3.22 9.13
CA PRO A 101 23.21 2.87 10.05
C PRO A 101 23.04 3.93 11.15
N GLY A 102 21.81 4.14 11.59
CA GLY A 102 21.48 5.13 12.62
C GLY A 102 21.97 4.74 14.01
N ASN A 103 21.56 5.53 15.00
CA ASN A 103 21.97 5.39 16.42
C ASN A 103 21.52 4.08 17.11
N THR A 104 20.83 3.19 16.40
CA THR A 104 20.31 1.92 16.93
C THR A 104 21.32 0.78 16.91
N VAL A 105 22.51 0.99 16.34
CA VAL A 105 23.55 -0.04 16.27
C VAL A 105 24.28 -0.20 17.62
N PRO A 106 24.41 -1.43 18.16
CA PRO A 106 25.19 -1.68 19.37
C PRO A 106 26.67 -1.26 19.22
N LYS A 107 27.24 -0.67 20.27
CA LYS A 107 28.67 -0.34 20.34
C LYS A 107 29.49 -1.63 20.21
N GLY A 108 30.49 -1.64 19.32
CA GLY A 108 31.33 -2.81 19.06
C GLY A 108 30.93 -3.66 17.84
N THR A 109 29.93 -3.24 17.07
CA THR A 109 29.56 -3.94 15.82
C THR A 109 30.68 -3.84 14.78
N PRO A 110 31.11 -4.95 14.15
CA PRO A 110 32.19 -4.93 13.16
C PRO A 110 31.81 -4.14 11.90
N ALA A 111 32.78 -3.39 11.34
CA ALA A 111 32.57 -2.52 10.19
C ALA A 111 31.99 -3.24 8.95
N ALA A 112 32.33 -4.51 8.76
CA ALA A 112 31.81 -5.33 7.66
C ALA A 112 30.27 -5.47 7.69
N LEU A 113 29.67 -5.61 8.88
CA LEU A 113 28.21 -5.71 9.01
C LEU A 113 27.53 -4.35 8.75
N LEU A 114 28.19 -3.25 9.14
CA LEU A 114 27.70 -1.90 8.87
C LEU A 114 27.70 -1.63 7.35
N TRP A 115 28.78 -1.96 6.66
CA TRP A 115 28.88 -1.80 5.21
C TRP A 115 27.89 -2.69 4.47
N LYS A 116 27.71 -3.95 4.89
CA LYS A 116 26.67 -4.83 4.35
C LYS A 116 25.28 -4.18 4.45
N ARG A 117 24.98 -3.53 5.58
CA ARG A 117 23.70 -2.81 5.76
C ARG A 117 23.61 -1.56 4.88
N LYS A 118 24.64 -0.72 4.84
CA LYS A 118 24.69 0.49 3.99
C LYS A 118 24.45 0.15 2.52
N LEU A 119 25.15 -0.86 2.01
CA LEU A 119 25.05 -1.30 0.61
C LEU A 119 23.68 -1.91 0.32
N TRP A 120 23.09 -2.64 1.28
CA TRP A 120 21.74 -3.17 1.13
C TRP A 120 20.69 -2.06 1.00
N GLU A 121 20.72 -1.08 1.90
CA GLU A 121 19.80 0.06 1.87
C GLU A 121 19.99 0.91 0.60
N LEU A 122 21.23 1.08 0.14
CA LEU A 122 21.53 1.73 -1.13
C LEU A 122 20.93 0.95 -2.32
N HIS A 123 21.16 -0.36 -2.38
CA HIS A 123 20.65 -1.22 -3.45
C HIS A 123 19.12 -1.19 -3.51
N ALA A 124 18.44 -1.34 -2.37
CA ALA A 124 16.98 -1.28 -2.28
C ALA A 124 16.43 0.12 -2.66
N GLY A 125 17.12 1.19 -2.26
CA GLY A 125 16.82 2.56 -2.66
C GLY A 125 16.91 2.77 -4.18
N LEU A 126 17.97 2.28 -4.81
CA LEU A 126 18.17 2.43 -6.25
C LEU A 126 17.19 1.57 -7.05
N LEU A 127 16.91 0.34 -6.60
CA LEU A 127 15.91 -0.52 -7.24
C LEU A 127 14.50 0.09 -7.18
N GLY A 128 14.11 0.67 -6.05
CA GLY A 128 12.81 1.33 -5.93
C GLY A 128 12.69 2.59 -6.80
N LEU A 129 13.75 3.41 -6.85
CA LEU A 129 13.79 4.57 -7.74
C LEU A 129 13.71 4.16 -9.21
N ALA A 130 14.48 3.14 -9.60
CA ALA A 130 14.48 2.62 -10.97
C ALA A 130 13.10 2.05 -11.34
N LEU A 131 12.48 1.26 -10.46
CA LEU A 131 11.14 0.73 -10.66
C LEU A 131 10.10 1.84 -10.86
N SER A 132 10.18 2.92 -10.07
CA SER A 132 9.31 4.07 -10.21
C SER A 132 9.50 4.80 -11.55
N LEU A 133 10.75 5.17 -11.90
CA LEU A 133 11.06 5.92 -13.12
C LEU A 133 10.77 5.11 -14.38
N VAL A 134 11.20 3.85 -14.43
CA VAL A 134 10.98 2.96 -15.58
C VAL A 134 9.49 2.67 -15.75
N GLY A 135 8.77 2.42 -14.66
CA GLY A 135 7.32 2.23 -14.70
C GLY A 135 6.59 3.45 -15.26
N ALA A 136 6.92 4.65 -14.78
CA ALA A 136 6.33 5.89 -15.27
C ALA A 136 6.65 6.14 -16.75
N TRP A 137 7.89 5.91 -17.17
CA TRP A 137 8.33 6.07 -18.56
C TRP A 137 7.58 5.10 -19.47
N PHE A 138 7.57 3.81 -19.14
CA PHE A 138 6.89 2.76 -19.92
C PHE A 138 5.41 3.08 -20.13
N ILE A 139 4.68 3.38 -19.03
CA ILE A 139 3.25 3.70 -19.08
C ILE A 139 3.01 4.95 -19.93
N THR A 140 3.78 6.02 -19.71
CA THR A 140 3.59 7.29 -20.41
C THR A 140 3.80 7.15 -21.92
N ASN A 141 4.87 6.48 -22.35
CA ASN A 141 5.16 6.31 -23.77
C ASN A 141 4.17 5.37 -24.46
N GLY A 142 3.75 4.30 -23.80
CA GLY A 142 2.69 3.43 -24.33
C GLY A 142 1.39 4.21 -24.57
N MET A 143 0.97 5.02 -23.60
CA MET A 143 -0.25 5.83 -23.72
C MET A 143 -0.12 6.92 -24.80
N LYS A 144 1.03 7.61 -24.89
CA LYS A 144 1.27 8.63 -25.92
C LYS A 144 1.07 8.11 -27.33
N ASN A 145 1.59 6.94 -27.63
CA ASN A 145 1.47 6.35 -28.96
C ASN A 145 0.04 5.88 -29.25
N MET A 146 -0.68 5.40 -28.24
CA MET A 146 -2.05 4.90 -28.40
C MET A 146 -3.06 6.04 -28.62
N PHE A 147 -2.96 7.12 -27.84
CA PHE A 147 -3.96 8.19 -27.85
C PHE A 147 -3.73 9.24 -28.93
N GLY A 148 -2.48 9.58 -29.25
CA GLY A 148 -2.21 10.46 -30.39
C GLY A 148 -2.79 11.87 -30.28
N ARG A 149 -2.90 12.40 -29.05
CA ARG A 149 -3.58 13.68 -28.78
C ARG A 149 -2.72 14.86 -29.25
N PRO A 150 -3.27 15.78 -30.07
CA PRO A 150 -2.63 17.06 -30.42
C PRO A 150 -2.24 17.88 -29.19
N ARG A 151 -1.06 18.50 -29.24
CA ARG A 151 -0.58 19.46 -28.23
C ARG A 151 -1.18 20.85 -28.41
N PRO A 152 -1.07 21.72 -27.39
CA PRO A 152 -1.50 23.11 -27.53
C PRO A 152 -0.78 23.88 -28.63
N ASP A 153 0.46 23.50 -28.96
CA ASP A 153 1.27 24.08 -30.02
C ASP A 153 1.23 23.28 -31.34
N MET A 154 0.20 22.46 -31.56
CA MET A 154 0.14 21.56 -32.73
C MET A 154 0.08 22.32 -34.06
N LEU A 155 -0.78 23.34 -34.20
CA LEU A 155 -0.96 24.04 -35.48
C LEU A 155 0.31 24.78 -35.92
N SER A 156 1.04 25.37 -34.97
CA SER A 156 2.31 26.04 -35.24
C SER A 156 3.43 25.05 -35.63
N ARG A 157 3.38 23.80 -35.15
CA ARG A 157 4.25 22.71 -35.62
C ARG A 157 3.85 22.19 -37.00
N CYS A 158 2.54 22.03 -37.22
CA CYS A 158 1.94 21.42 -38.42
C CYS A 158 2.16 22.25 -39.67
N GLN A 159 1.96 23.58 -39.59
CA GLN A 159 1.92 24.48 -40.75
C GLN A 159 0.96 23.95 -41.82
N PRO A 160 -0.37 24.02 -41.58
CA PRO A 160 -1.37 23.37 -42.42
C PRO A 160 -1.46 24.00 -43.81
N ASP A 161 -1.63 23.16 -44.84
CA ASP A 161 -1.95 23.60 -46.20
C ASP A 161 -3.41 24.09 -46.29
N LEU A 162 -3.59 25.41 -46.14
CA LEU A 162 -4.91 26.05 -46.27
C LEU A 162 -5.41 26.12 -47.71
N ALA A 163 -4.55 25.95 -48.73
CA ALA A 163 -4.97 25.99 -50.13
C ALA A 163 -5.66 24.67 -50.53
N ASN A 164 -5.18 23.53 -50.03
CA ASN A 164 -5.66 22.20 -50.39
C ASN A 164 -6.46 21.50 -49.28
N PHE A 165 -6.90 22.22 -48.25
CA PHE A 165 -7.47 21.63 -47.04
C PHE A 165 -8.67 20.69 -47.29
N ARG A 166 -9.45 20.92 -48.36
CA ARG A 166 -10.61 20.07 -48.73
C ARG A 166 -10.24 18.60 -48.95
N ASN A 167 -9.03 18.34 -49.45
CA ASN A 167 -8.56 16.98 -49.71
C ASN A 167 -8.26 16.20 -48.42
N PHE A 168 -8.13 16.90 -47.29
CA PHE A 168 -7.72 16.34 -46.01
C PHE A 168 -8.86 16.27 -44.99
N VAL A 169 -10.09 16.63 -45.38
CA VAL A 169 -11.27 16.55 -44.50
C VAL A 169 -11.70 15.09 -44.33
N VAL A 170 -11.73 14.61 -43.08
CA VAL A 170 -12.08 13.22 -42.74
C VAL A 170 -13.43 13.13 -42.03
N GLY A 171 -13.88 14.21 -41.39
CA GLY A 171 -15.17 14.24 -40.72
C GLY A 171 -15.65 15.67 -40.44
N GLY A 172 -16.92 15.83 -40.09
CA GLY A 172 -17.53 17.14 -39.82
C GLY A 172 -19.02 17.11 -40.09
N ILE A 173 -19.72 18.15 -39.61
CA ILE A 173 -21.13 18.36 -39.92
C ILE A 173 -21.15 19.12 -41.26
N ALA A 174 -20.99 18.40 -42.37
CA ALA A 174 -21.18 18.98 -43.69
C ALA A 174 -22.25 18.17 -44.42
N GLU A 175 -23.49 18.66 -44.32
CA GLU A 175 -24.53 18.40 -45.31
C GLU A 175 -24.06 18.97 -46.66
N ALA A 176 -23.84 18.06 -47.61
CA ALA A 176 -24.00 18.14 -49.07
C ALA A 176 -23.48 19.33 -49.92
N ASP A 177 -23.22 20.53 -49.42
CA ASP A 177 -22.84 21.68 -50.27
C ASP A 177 -21.72 22.51 -49.62
N ILE A 178 -20.47 22.12 -49.88
CA ILE A 178 -19.27 22.84 -49.42
C ILE A 178 -19.17 24.16 -50.20
N PRO A 179 -19.41 25.35 -49.60
CA PRO A 179 -19.30 26.63 -50.29
C PRO A 179 -17.85 26.85 -50.73
N THR A 180 -17.59 27.55 -51.84
CA THR A 180 -16.22 27.67 -52.38
C THR A 180 -15.27 28.55 -51.55
N ASP A 181 -15.79 29.30 -50.58
CA ASP A 181 -15.02 30.29 -49.81
C ASP A 181 -14.47 29.75 -48.48
N LEU A 182 -13.16 29.95 -48.28
CA LEU A 182 -12.40 29.55 -47.09
C LEU A 182 -13.05 30.07 -45.79
N ASN A 183 -13.61 31.28 -45.82
CA ASN A 183 -14.25 31.94 -44.67
C ASN A 183 -15.59 31.31 -44.26
N GLN A 184 -16.23 30.55 -45.15
CA GLN A 184 -17.53 29.91 -44.89
C GLN A 184 -17.37 28.43 -44.56
N ILE A 185 -16.33 27.76 -45.08
CA ILE A 185 -16.05 26.34 -44.81
C ILE A 185 -15.49 26.13 -43.39
N LEU A 186 -14.70 27.07 -42.88
CA LEU A 186 -14.15 27.09 -41.52
C LEU A 186 -15.20 27.46 -40.44
N THR A 187 -16.48 27.18 -40.64
CA THR A 187 -17.54 27.48 -39.64
C THR A 187 -18.15 26.25 -38.98
N VAL A 188 -17.94 25.03 -39.51
CA VAL A 188 -18.72 23.86 -39.06
C VAL A 188 -17.87 22.64 -38.70
N GLY A 189 -17.30 22.61 -37.50
CA GLY A 189 -16.88 21.37 -36.80
C GLY A 189 -16.05 20.34 -37.59
N MET A 190 -15.36 20.74 -38.65
CA MET A 190 -14.64 19.82 -39.53
C MET A 190 -13.37 19.32 -38.85
N LEU A 191 -13.04 18.08 -39.17
CA LEU A 191 -11.87 17.36 -38.73
C LEU A 191 -11.00 17.04 -39.94
N VAL A 192 -9.72 17.40 -39.84
CA VAL A 192 -8.71 17.14 -40.87
C VAL A 192 -7.74 16.04 -40.43
N SER A 193 -7.19 15.34 -41.43
CA SER A 193 -6.06 14.43 -41.22
C SER A 193 -4.77 15.18 -40.92
N ALA A 194 -3.82 14.51 -40.27
CA ALA A 194 -2.48 15.02 -40.06
C ALA A 194 -1.68 15.23 -41.36
N ASP A 195 -2.12 14.64 -42.46
CA ASP A 195 -1.48 14.76 -43.78
C ASP A 195 -1.58 16.18 -44.37
N ILE A 196 -2.43 17.05 -43.80
CA ILE A 196 -2.50 18.48 -44.15
C ILE A 196 -1.23 19.26 -43.77
N CYS A 197 -0.41 18.72 -42.87
CA CYS A 197 0.75 19.40 -42.32
C CYS A 197 1.91 19.45 -43.33
N GLN A 198 2.43 20.64 -43.60
CA GLN A 198 3.56 20.86 -44.52
C GLN A 198 4.94 20.72 -43.84
N GLN A 199 4.97 20.38 -42.55
CA GLN A 199 6.20 20.24 -41.78
C GLN A 199 7.14 19.18 -42.37
N THR A 200 8.40 19.56 -42.62
CA THR A 200 9.42 18.67 -43.21
C THR A 200 10.00 17.67 -42.20
N SER A 201 9.99 18.01 -40.91
CA SER A 201 10.48 17.13 -39.84
C SER A 201 9.36 16.26 -39.28
N SER A 202 9.40 14.96 -39.57
CA SER A 202 8.47 13.96 -38.99
C SER A 202 8.55 13.95 -37.47
N TYR A 203 9.75 14.05 -36.88
CA TYR A 203 9.94 14.11 -35.43
C TYR A 203 9.18 15.28 -34.79
N LYS A 204 9.23 16.48 -35.38
CA LYS A 204 8.56 17.67 -34.85
C LYS A 204 7.03 17.52 -34.90
N LEU A 205 6.53 16.89 -35.98
CA LEU A 205 5.13 16.61 -36.18
C LEU A 205 4.62 15.52 -35.21
N ASP A 206 5.33 14.40 -35.11
CA ASP A 206 4.99 13.28 -34.23
C ASP A 206 5.00 13.69 -32.76
N GLU A 207 5.98 14.50 -32.34
CA GLU A 207 5.97 15.09 -31.00
C GLU A 207 4.74 15.96 -30.75
N GLY A 208 4.20 16.63 -31.78
CA GLY A 208 2.96 17.40 -31.71
C GLY A 208 1.73 16.55 -31.40
N PHE A 209 1.71 15.26 -31.76
CA PHE A 209 0.63 14.32 -31.43
C PHE A 209 0.85 13.53 -30.14
N ARG A 210 1.93 13.80 -29.40
CA ARG A 210 2.26 13.13 -28.14
C ARG A 210 1.96 14.00 -26.91
N SER A 211 0.77 14.60 -26.86
CA SER A 211 0.38 15.44 -25.71
C SER A 211 0.00 14.62 -24.48
N TYR A 212 -0.79 13.56 -24.63
CA TYR A 212 -1.36 12.84 -23.50
C TYR A 212 -0.69 11.48 -23.25
N PRO A 213 -0.25 11.16 -22.03
CA PRO A 213 -0.03 12.03 -20.87
C PRO A 213 1.33 12.74 -20.91
N SER A 214 1.54 13.74 -20.04
CA SER A 214 2.80 14.48 -19.99
C SER A 214 3.95 13.66 -19.36
N GLY A 215 5.00 13.40 -20.15
CA GLY A 215 6.20 12.69 -19.70
C GLY A 215 7.09 13.47 -18.72
N HIS A 216 7.11 14.81 -18.80
CA HIS A 216 7.81 15.64 -17.82
C HIS A 216 7.10 15.58 -16.47
N SER A 217 5.76 15.65 -16.50
CA SER A 217 4.93 15.55 -15.30
C SER A 217 5.11 14.18 -14.62
N SER A 218 4.93 13.09 -15.37
CA SER A 218 5.06 11.73 -14.81
C SER A 218 6.46 11.38 -14.34
N GLY A 219 7.50 11.74 -15.10
CA GLY A 219 8.89 11.53 -14.69
C GLY A 219 9.26 12.34 -13.45
N SER A 220 8.79 13.59 -13.35
CA SER A 220 9.06 14.46 -12.19
C SER A 220 8.43 13.94 -10.91
N SER A 221 7.15 13.55 -10.93
CA SER A 221 6.50 12.98 -9.74
C SER A 221 7.06 11.60 -9.41
N ALA A 222 7.38 10.75 -10.41
CA ALA A 222 8.00 9.46 -10.17
C ALA A 222 9.32 9.56 -9.39
N GLY A 223 10.28 10.35 -9.89
CA GLY A 223 11.61 10.45 -9.27
C GLY A 223 11.62 11.26 -7.96
N LEU A 224 10.97 12.42 -7.96
CA LEU A 224 11.09 13.36 -6.83
C LEU A 224 10.14 13.01 -5.67
N ILE A 225 8.94 12.48 -5.92
CA ILE A 225 8.07 12.00 -4.84
C ILE A 225 8.65 10.72 -4.23
N TYR A 226 9.25 9.84 -5.04
CA TYR A 226 10.02 8.72 -4.52
C TYR A 226 11.14 9.21 -3.59
N LEU A 227 11.89 10.24 -4.00
CA LEU A 227 12.92 10.84 -3.15
C LEU A 227 12.30 11.40 -1.85
N SER A 228 11.19 12.13 -1.92
CA SER A 228 10.49 12.64 -0.73
C SER A 228 10.10 11.52 0.23
N LEU A 229 9.53 10.41 -0.27
CA LEU A 229 9.17 9.23 0.52
C LEU A 229 10.41 8.55 1.11
N PHE A 230 11.48 8.44 0.33
CA PHE A 230 12.75 7.87 0.78
C PHE A 230 13.34 8.70 1.94
N LEU A 231 13.43 10.02 1.79
CA LEU A 231 13.91 10.93 2.84
C LEU A 231 13.02 10.88 4.08
N ALA A 232 11.69 10.87 3.89
CA ALA A 232 10.73 10.72 4.99
C ALA A 232 10.99 9.44 5.79
N SER A 233 11.29 8.34 5.11
CA SER A 233 11.64 7.07 5.75
C SER A 233 12.94 7.14 6.54
N LYS A 234 14.03 7.66 5.96
CA LYS A 234 15.35 7.66 6.60
C LYS A 234 15.46 8.66 7.74
N PHE A 235 14.72 9.76 7.69
CA PHE A 235 14.69 10.78 8.74
C PHE A 235 13.52 10.65 9.71
N ALA A 236 12.73 9.57 9.60
CA ALA A 236 11.55 9.33 10.43
C ALA A 236 10.56 10.52 10.45
N VAL A 237 10.39 11.18 9.31
CA VAL A 237 9.42 12.27 9.15
C VAL A 237 8.07 11.64 8.84
N THR A 238 7.24 11.50 9.88
CA THR A 238 5.88 10.98 9.77
C THR A 238 4.89 11.89 10.48
N ILE A 239 3.63 11.81 10.07
CA ILE A 239 2.54 12.36 10.87
C ILE A 239 2.50 11.58 12.19
N PRO A 240 2.60 12.25 13.35
CA PRO A 240 2.58 11.58 14.64
C PRO A 240 1.32 10.72 14.78
N PHE A 241 1.50 9.44 15.11
CA PHE A 241 0.41 8.51 15.33
C PHE A 241 0.63 7.74 16.64
N VAL A 242 -0.47 7.30 17.24
CA VAL A 242 -0.45 6.44 18.44
C VAL A 242 -0.58 5.00 17.95
N ALA A 243 0.38 4.14 18.28
CA ALA A 243 0.28 2.73 17.91
C ALA A 243 -0.90 2.10 18.66
N SER A 244 -1.85 1.51 17.91
CA SER A 244 -3.08 0.93 18.43
C SER A 244 -2.79 -0.27 19.31
N SER A 245 -2.49 -0.04 20.58
CA SER A 245 -2.33 -1.08 21.60
C SER A 245 -2.94 -0.70 22.96
N ALA A 246 -3.61 0.45 23.06
CA ALA A 246 -4.22 0.92 24.31
C ALA A 246 -5.74 1.08 24.13
N LYS A 247 -6.53 0.52 25.05
CA LYS A 247 -7.94 0.90 25.22
C LYS A 247 -8.00 2.42 25.40
N VAL A 248 -8.66 3.11 24.48
CA VAL A 248 -8.85 4.56 24.52
C VAL A 248 -9.97 4.86 25.52
N ASP A 249 -9.62 5.40 26.68
CA ASP A 249 -10.57 5.89 27.68
C ASP A 249 -10.79 7.41 27.52
N HIS A 250 -11.97 7.93 27.84
CA HIS A 250 -12.30 9.37 27.71
C HIS A 250 -11.35 10.27 28.50
N THR A 251 -10.77 9.75 29.58
CA THR A 251 -9.75 10.43 30.38
C THR A 251 -8.43 10.66 29.63
N SER A 252 -8.15 9.91 28.57
CA SER A 252 -6.94 10.08 27.73
C SER A 252 -6.90 11.41 26.97
N PHE A 253 -8.09 11.97 26.68
CA PHE A 253 -8.25 13.26 26.02
C PHE A 253 -8.21 14.46 26.99
N SER A 254 -8.16 14.22 28.31
CA SER A 254 -8.13 15.31 29.29
C SER A 254 -6.76 16.02 29.33
N ALA A 255 -6.77 17.35 29.33
CA ALA A 255 -5.56 18.15 29.44
C ALA A 255 -4.83 17.93 30.78
N PHE A 256 -5.61 17.74 31.86
CA PHE A 256 -5.11 17.50 33.22
C PHE A 256 -5.76 16.25 33.84
N PRO A 257 -5.31 15.03 33.47
CA PRO A 257 -5.88 13.79 34.00
C PRO A 257 -5.73 13.68 35.53
N SER A 258 -4.72 14.34 36.09
CA SER A 258 -4.49 14.41 37.54
C SER A 258 -5.55 15.20 38.30
N ARG A 259 -6.34 16.04 37.63
CA ARG A 259 -7.40 16.86 38.25
C ARG A 259 -8.79 16.19 38.21
N ILE A 260 -8.95 15.13 37.43
CA ILE A 260 -10.21 14.38 37.32
C ILE A 260 -10.32 13.33 38.45
N ALA A 261 -9.20 12.99 39.09
CA ALA A 261 -9.10 11.90 40.05
C ALA A 261 -9.37 12.29 41.51
N ASP A 262 -9.96 13.47 41.78
CA ASP A 262 -10.27 13.91 43.13
C ASP A 262 -11.77 13.85 43.42
N SER A 263 -12.20 12.70 43.91
CA SER A 263 -13.19 12.56 44.99
C SER A 263 -13.27 11.09 45.45
N HIS A 264 -12.62 10.76 46.57
CA HIS A 264 -12.73 9.48 47.32
C HIS A 264 -12.04 8.22 46.77
N ALA A 265 -10.76 8.26 46.38
CA ALA A 265 -10.04 7.05 45.95
C ALA A 265 -9.48 6.23 47.13
N ASN A 266 -9.89 4.97 47.27
CA ASN A 266 -9.31 3.98 48.19
C ASN A 266 -7.90 3.53 47.73
N ALA A 267 -7.11 2.88 48.61
CA ALA A 267 -5.74 2.44 48.31
C ALA A 267 -5.62 1.54 47.04
N GLY A 268 -6.67 0.78 46.70
CA GLY A 268 -6.76 0.00 45.46
C GLY A 268 -6.95 0.87 44.20
N GLU A 269 -7.73 1.93 44.30
CA GLU A 269 -7.98 2.89 43.20
C GLU A 269 -6.76 3.78 42.95
N ALA A 270 -5.98 4.12 43.98
CA ALA A 270 -4.72 4.83 43.82
C ALA A 270 -3.68 4.05 42.99
N SER A 271 -3.62 2.72 43.16
CA SER A 271 -2.76 1.83 42.36
C SER A 271 -3.22 1.76 40.91
N GLN A 272 -4.52 1.62 40.67
CA GLN A 272 -5.11 1.64 39.32
C GLN A 272 -4.89 3.00 38.64
N PHE A 273 -5.06 4.10 39.36
CA PHE A 273 -4.80 5.45 38.86
C PHE A 273 -3.33 5.66 38.50
N TYR A 274 -2.40 5.15 39.32
CA TYR A 274 -0.96 5.19 39.00
C TYR A 274 -0.64 4.39 37.73
N GLN A 275 -1.20 3.18 37.59
CA GLN A 275 -1.02 2.37 36.38
C GLN A 275 -1.63 3.04 35.14
N HIS A 276 -2.81 3.66 35.28
CA HIS A 276 -3.47 4.44 34.23
C HIS A 276 -2.65 5.66 33.82
N GLN A 277 -2.17 6.45 34.79
CA GLN A 277 -1.35 7.62 34.52
C GLN A 277 0.00 7.24 33.89
N LYS A 278 0.57 6.09 34.28
CA LYS A 278 1.75 5.50 33.64
C LYS A 278 1.46 5.10 32.18
N ALA A 279 0.28 4.54 31.90
CA ALA A 279 -0.17 4.21 30.55
C ALA A 279 -0.45 5.47 29.70
N LEU A 280 -1.05 6.52 30.25
CA LEU A 280 -1.26 7.79 29.53
C LEU A 280 0.05 8.51 29.22
N ARG A 281 0.96 8.57 30.20
CA ARG A 281 2.31 9.13 29.99
C ARG A 281 3.10 8.31 28.99
N SER A 282 2.91 7.00 28.92
CA SER A 282 3.55 6.18 27.89
C SER A 282 2.98 6.51 26.51
N ILE A 283 1.65 6.69 26.35
CA ILE A 283 1.02 7.09 25.08
C ILE A 283 1.52 8.45 24.57
N ARG A 284 1.54 9.50 25.42
CA ARG A 284 2.02 10.84 25.02
C ARG A 284 3.52 10.86 24.66
N ARG A 285 4.29 9.88 25.12
CA ARG A 285 5.72 9.71 24.79
C ARG A 285 5.96 8.84 23.56
N GLN A 286 4.92 8.29 22.92
CA GLN A 286 5.08 7.43 21.75
C GLN A 286 5.49 8.19 20.48
N ALA A 287 5.08 9.45 20.33
CA ALA A 287 5.37 10.23 19.14
C ALA A 287 5.56 11.71 19.46
N ALA A 288 6.39 12.38 18.67
CA ALA A 288 6.56 13.82 18.66
C ALA A 288 6.62 14.30 17.21
N ALA A 289 6.20 15.55 16.96
CA ALA A 289 6.34 16.15 15.64
C ALA A 289 7.83 16.26 15.28
N PRO A 290 8.25 15.77 14.09
CA PRO A 290 9.61 15.99 13.60
C PRO A 290 9.94 17.48 13.49
N PRO A 291 11.21 17.89 13.67
CA PRO A 291 11.62 19.27 13.45
C PRO A 291 11.25 19.78 12.05
N ILE A 292 10.79 21.04 11.99
CA ILE A 292 10.27 21.68 10.77
C ILE A 292 11.31 21.68 9.63
N TYR A 293 12.61 21.80 9.93
CA TYR A 293 13.64 21.78 8.89
C TYR A 293 13.74 20.42 8.17
N LEU A 294 13.46 19.30 8.85
CA LEU A 294 13.42 17.98 8.21
C LEU A 294 12.19 17.85 7.30
N LEU A 295 11.06 18.43 7.73
CA LEU A 295 9.88 18.53 6.89
C LEU A 295 10.16 19.36 5.62
N ALA A 296 10.85 20.50 5.75
CA ALA A 296 11.23 21.32 4.60
C ALA A 296 12.11 20.56 3.60
N ILE A 297 13.13 19.85 4.08
CA ILE A 297 14.00 19.00 3.24
C ILE A 297 13.19 17.89 2.54
N MET A 298 12.23 17.30 3.24
CA MET A 298 11.37 16.24 2.71
C MET A 298 10.40 16.74 1.63
N VAL A 299 9.82 17.94 1.77
CA VAL A 299 8.80 18.45 0.83
C VAL A 299 9.44 19.15 -0.38
N LEU A 300 10.69 19.62 -0.27
CA LEU A 300 11.37 20.33 -1.35
C LEU A 300 11.39 19.57 -2.69
N PRO A 301 11.72 18.26 -2.77
CA PRO A 301 11.63 17.52 -4.03
C PRO A 301 10.21 17.51 -4.61
N THR A 302 9.18 17.41 -3.77
CA THR A 302 7.77 17.48 -4.21
C THR A 302 7.40 18.84 -4.77
N PHE A 303 7.90 19.95 -4.20
CA PHE A 303 7.69 21.27 -4.80
C PHE A 303 8.43 21.42 -6.14
N LEU A 304 9.63 20.86 -6.24
CA LEU A 304 10.37 20.83 -7.50
C LEU A 304 9.61 20.02 -8.58
N SER A 305 8.96 18.90 -8.23
CA SER A 305 8.14 18.16 -9.21
C SER A 305 6.93 18.96 -9.67
N VAL A 306 6.26 19.69 -8.78
CA VAL A 306 5.14 20.58 -9.15
C VAL A 306 5.62 21.69 -10.09
N PHE A 307 6.78 22.29 -9.83
CA PHE A 307 7.36 23.30 -10.72
C PHE A 307 7.66 22.73 -12.12
N ILE A 308 8.30 21.57 -12.20
CA ILE A 308 8.61 20.91 -13.49
C ILE A 308 7.32 20.59 -14.24
N ALA A 309 6.30 20.05 -13.57
CA ALA A 309 5.00 19.78 -14.17
C ALA A 309 4.32 21.07 -14.66
N GLY A 310 4.33 22.13 -13.85
CA GLY A 310 3.79 23.45 -14.18
C GLY A 310 4.48 24.10 -15.38
N SER A 311 5.78 23.84 -15.58
CA SER A 311 6.53 24.35 -16.74
C SER A 311 5.93 23.97 -18.09
N ARG A 312 5.25 22.83 -18.15
CA ARG A 312 4.62 22.34 -19.37
C ARG A 312 3.35 23.12 -19.74
N TRP A 313 2.71 23.74 -18.76
CA TRP A 313 1.52 24.56 -18.98
C TRP A 313 1.89 25.91 -19.58
N PHE A 314 2.84 26.62 -18.97
CA PHE A 314 3.24 27.94 -19.45
C PHE A 314 4.14 27.91 -20.71
N ASP A 315 4.83 26.80 -20.98
CA ASP A 315 5.54 26.58 -22.25
C ASP A 315 4.60 26.15 -23.41
N PHE A 316 3.28 26.07 -23.17
CA PHE A 316 2.25 25.61 -24.12
C PHE A 316 2.47 24.20 -24.66
N ARG A 317 3.10 23.31 -23.88
CA ARG A 317 3.47 21.96 -24.33
C ARG A 317 2.43 20.90 -24.02
N HIS A 318 1.54 21.16 -23.05
CA HIS A 318 0.54 20.20 -22.59
C HIS A 318 -0.71 20.91 -22.05
N HIS A 319 -1.86 20.25 -22.20
CA HIS A 319 -3.07 20.68 -21.49
C HIS A 319 -2.99 20.28 -20.01
N ALA A 320 -3.76 20.96 -19.14
CA ALA A 320 -3.78 20.71 -17.70
C ALA A 320 -4.16 19.25 -17.39
N PHE A 321 -5.12 18.71 -18.13
CA PHE A 321 -5.53 17.30 -18.02
C PHE A 321 -4.34 16.34 -18.26
N ASP A 322 -3.52 16.60 -19.28
CA ASP A 322 -2.37 15.77 -19.61
C ASP A 322 -1.30 15.82 -18.51
N ILE A 323 -1.15 16.99 -17.88
CA ILE A 323 -0.24 17.23 -16.77
C ILE A 323 -0.72 16.49 -15.51
N ILE A 324 -2.00 16.63 -15.15
CA ILE A 324 -2.58 15.99 -13.95
C ILE A 324 -2.51 14.46 -14.05
N PHE A 325 -2.92 13.89 -15.18
CA PHE A 325 -2.85 12.44 -15.39
C PHE A 325 -1.41 11.93 -15.43
N GLY A 326 -0.51 12.66 -16.11
CA GLY A 326 0.92 12.36 -16.05
C GLY A 326 1.43 12.36 -14.61
N TYR A 327 1.08 13.39 -13.84
CA TYR A 327 1.51 13.53 -12.44
C TYR A 327 1.02 12.36 -11.59
N LEU A 328 -0.25 11.97 -11.75
CA LEU A 328 -0.87 10.84 -11.05
C LEU A 328 -0.17 9.52 -11.36
N ILE A 329 0.18 9.26 -12.63
CA ILE A 329 0.95 8.07 -13.03
C ILE A 329 2.28 8.03 -12.27
N GLY A 330 3.00 9.15 -12.20
CA GLY A 330 4.26 9.22 -11.46
C GLY A 330 4.07 9.08 -9.94
N VAL A 331 3.02 9.65 -9.36
CA VAL A 331 2.68 9.44 -7.93
C VAL A 331 2.44 7.96 -7.65
N ILE A 332 1.59 7.29 -8.43
CA ILE A 332 1.26 5.87 -8.22
C ILE A 332 2.52 5.00 -8.34
N THR A 333 3.32 5.22 -9.37
CA THR A 333 4.57 4.45 -9.57
C THR A 333 5.62 4.75 -8.51
N SER A 334 5.70 5.98 -7.99
CA SER A 334 6.60 6.33 -6.86
C SER A 334 6.19 5.64 -5.57
N VAL A 335 4.89 5.64 -5.24
CA VAL A 335 4.32 4.97 -4.07
C VAL A 335 4.56 3.46 -4.18
N PHE A 336 4.23 2.87 -5.32
CA PHE A 336 4.47 1.46 -5.59
C PHE A 336 5.96 1.10 -5.46
N GLY A 337 6.85 1.82 -6.16
CA GLY A 337 8.29 1.57 -6.12
C GLY A 337 8.90 1.74 -4.73
N PHE A 338 8.39 2.68 -3.92
CA PHE A 338 8.82 2.87 -2.54
C PHE A 338 8.42 1.67 -1.67
N TYR A 339 7.13 1.34 -1.59
CA TYR A 339 6.63 0.26 -0.72
C TYR A 339 7.07 -1.14 -1.16
N TRP A 340 7.41 -1.31 -2.45
CA TRP A 340 7.96 -2.58 -2.95
C TRP A 340 9.31 -2.93 -2.30
N TYR A 341 10.14 -1.92 -1.99
CA TYR A 341 11.48 -2.13 -1.43
C TYR A 341 11.65 -1.61 0.01
N HIS A 342 10.73 -0.78 0.50
CA HIS A 342 10.78 -0.19 1.83
C HIS A 342 9.60 -0.61 2.70
N LEU A 343 9.87 -0.77 3.99
CA LEU A 343 8.83 -0.92 4.99
C LEU A 343 7.98 0.35 5.07
N PRO A 344 6.70 0.24 5.50
CA PRO A 344 5.87 1.40 5.70
C PRO A 344 6.50 2.40 6.67
N ILE A 345 6.45 3.69 6.33
CA ILE A 345 7.16 4.76 7.05
C ILE A 345 6.79 4.77 8.55
N GLN A 346 5.53 4.44 8.87
CA GLN A 346 5.01 4.40 10.24
C GLN A 346 5.56 3.23 11.08
N SER A 347 5.82 2.07 10.48
CA SER A 347 6.16 0.82 11.21
C SER A 347 7.59 0.33 10.95
N GLY A 348 8.22 0.84 9.90
CA GLY A 348 9.48 0.33 9.36
C GLY A 348 10.75 0.91 9.99
N ALA A 349 10.63 1.92 10.85
CA ALA A 349 11.78 2.65 11.41
C ALA A 349 12.82 3.10 10.35
N GLY A 350 12.35 3.39 9.12
CA GLY A 350 13.19 3.82 8.00
C GLY A 350 13.95 2.71 7.25
N TRP A 351 13.70 1.44 7.55
CA TRP A 351 14.42 0.33 6.94
C TRP A 351 13.83 -0.17 5.62
N ALA A 352 14.69 -0.63 4.72
CA ALA A 352 14.29 -1.43 3.59
C ALA A 352 13.84 -2.84 4.01
N TRP A 353 13.07 -3.53 3.15
CA TRP A 353 12.80 -4.95 3.31
C TRP A 353 14.11 -5.76 3.35
N GLY A 354 14.11 -6.87 4.09
CA GLY A 354 15.26 -7.78 4.12
C GLY A 354 15.49 -8.49 2.77
N PRO A 355 16.66 -9.11 2.57
CA PRO A 355 16.91 -9.92 1.38
C PRO A 355 15.97 -11.12 1.32
N ARG A 356 15.68 -11.58 0.09
CA ARG A 356 14.94 -12.82 -0.16
C ARG A 356 15.69 -14.02 0.45
N SER A 357 14.96 -15.07 0.79
CA SER A 357 15.51 -16.36 1.20
C SER A 357 16.14 -17.08 0.00
N HIS A 358 17.15 -17.91 0.27
CA HIS A 358 17.93 -18.57 -0.79
C HIS A 358 17.13 -19.59 -1.60
N ASP A 359 16.17 -20.23 -0.95
CA ASP A 359 15.28 -21.27 -1.46
C ASP A 359 14.02 -20.72 -2.17
N LYS A 360 13.74 -19.42 -2.03
CA LYS A 360 12.63 -18.69 -2.66
C LYS A 360 13.11 -17.49 -3.48
N ALA A 361 14.39 -17.44 -3.83
CA ALA A 361 15.01 -16.30 -4.50
C ALA A 361 14.33 -15.91 -5.82
N TRP A 362 13.80 -16.89 -6.56
CA TRP A 362 13.16 -16.71 -7.87
C TRP A 362 11.63 -16.75 -7.81
N TRP A 363 11.08 -17.57 -6.93
CA TRP A 363 9.65 -17.79 -6.80
C TRP A 363 9.35 -18.43 -5.45
N SER A 364 8.41 -17.87 -4.69
CA SER A 364 8.03 -18.42 -3.39
C SER A 364 7.06 -19.61 -3.49
N GLY A 365 6.40 -19.79 -4.63
CA GLY A 365 5.28 -20.73 -4.76
C GLY A 365 3.96 -20.12 -4.32
N VAL A 366 2.86 -20.65 -4.86
CA VAL A 366 1.51 -20.37 -4.36
C VAL A 366 1.38 -21.00 -2.96
N GLY A 367 0.83 -20.26 -2.00
CA GLY A 367 0.69 -20.70 -0.60
C GLY A 367 1.89 -20.39 0.30
N SER A 368 2.92 -19.69 -0.20
CA SER A 368 3.99 -19.17 0.65
C SER A 368 3.73 -17.73 1.08
N ASN A 369 3.76 -17.47 2.40
CA ASN A 369 3.40 -16.16 2.96
C ASN A 369 4.52 -15.12 2.95
N SER A 370 5.75 -15.48 2.57
CA SER A 370 6.87 -14.53 2.53
C SER A 370 8.04 -15.03 1.69
N TYR A 371 8.69 -14.09 1.01
CA TYR A 371 9.95 -14.26 0.30
C TYR A 371 11.17 -14.19 1.24
N ALA A 372 11.01 -13.79 2.51
CA ALA A 372 12.13 -13.58 3.44
C ALA A 372 12.37 -14.76 4.42
N THR A 373 11.38 -15.63 4.62
CA THR A 373 11.49 -16.82 5.48
C THR A 373 11.82 -18.06 4.66
N ASP A 374 12.74 -18.88 5.18
CA ASP A 374 13.12 -20.16 4.56
C ASP A 374 11.93 -21.14 4.62
N LYS A 375 11.82 -22.07 3.65
CA LYS A 375 10.77 -23.11 3.62
C LYS A 375 10.77 -23.97 4.87
N ASP A 376 11.94 -24.40 5.35
CA ASP A 376 12.03 -25.28 6.52
C ASP A 376 11.54 -24.61 7.80
N GLU A 377 11.81 -23.30 7.95
CA GLU A 377 11.30 -22.51 9.07
C GLU A 377 9.79 -22.30 8.99
N TYR A 378 9.24 -22.12 7.78
CA TYR A 378 7.80 -22.03 7.58
C TYR A 378 7.10 -23.35 7.91
N LEU A 379 7.62 -24.48 7.43
CA LEU A 379 7.07 -25.81 7.70
C LEU A 379 7.20 -26.20 9.17
N MET A 380 8.32 -25.88 9.82
CA MET A 380 8.47 -26.09 11.27
C MET A 380 7.46 -25.27 12.06
N LYS A 381 7.26 -24.00 11.73
CA LYS A 381 6.32 -23.15 12.46
C LYS A 381 4.87 -23.61 12.29
N GLN A 382 4.51 -24.10 11.10
CA GLN A 382 3.19 -24.71 10.87
C GLN A 382 3.04 -26.04 11.63
N GLY A 383 4.10 -26.85 11.69
CA GLY A 383 4.15 -28.08 12.50
C GLY A 383 4.02 -27.82 14.00
N ASP A 384 4.70 -26.79 14.52
CA ASP A 384 4.62 -26.36 15.91
C ASP A 384 3.21 -25.83 16.26
N GLU A 385 2.57 -25.09 15.34
CA GLU A 385 1.18 -24.62 15.50
C GLU A 385 0.19 -25.79 15.47
N GLU A 386 0.34 -26.75 14.57
CA GLU A 386 -0.48 -27.97 14.56
C GLU A 386 -0.22 -28.88 15.78
N GLU A 387 1.03 -28.99 16.24
CA GLU A 387 1.39 -29.75 17.42
C GLU A 387 0.90 -29.06 18.71
N ALA A 388 0.91 -27.73 18.77
CA ALA A 388 0.29 -26.96 19.85
C ALA A 388 -1.24 -27.13 19.87
N LEU A 389 -1.89 -27.19 18.70
CA LEU A 389 -3.33 -27.48 18.59
C LEU A 389 -3.64 -28.94 19.02
N ARG A 390 -2.81 -29.91 18.62
CA ARG A 390 -2.91 -31.31 19.08
C ARG A 390 -2.63 -31.46 20.58
N GLY A 391 -1.65 -30.73 21.11
CA GLY A 391 -1.33 -30.67 22.53
C GLY A 391 -2.48 -30.11 23.35
N ASN A 392 -3.13 -29.04 22.88
CA ASN A 392 -4.34 -28.51 23.51
C ASN A 392 -5.52 -29.50 23.43
N ALA A 393 -5.69 -30.21 22.31
CA ALA A 393 -6.70 -31.26 22.21
C ALA A 393 -6.44 -32.45 23.15
N ALA A 394 -5.17 -32.84 23.33
CA ALA A 394 -4.77 -33.88 24.28
C ALA A 394 -4.94 -33.46 25.75
N ILE A 395 -4.68 -32.19 26.07
CA ILE A 395 -4.93 -31.62 27.40
C ILE A 395 -6.43 -31.61 27.72
N VAL A 396 -7.28 -31.23 26.76
CA VAL A 396 -8.76 -31.28 26.90
C VAL A 396 -9.25 -32.73 27.08
N SER A 397 -8.65 -33.71 26.40
CA SER A 397 -8.98 -35.13 26.58
C SER A 397 -8.53 -35.68 27.94
N SER A 398 -7.38 -35.24 28.47
CA SER A 398 -6.89 -35.65 29.79
C SER A 398 -7.64 -35.00 30.97
N ALA A 399 -8.20 -33.79 30.77
CA ALA A 399 -9.02 -33.11 31.77
C ALA A 399 -10.37 -33.81 32.00
N GLN A 400 -10.92 -34.50 30.99
CA GLN A 400 -12.16 -35.28 31.14
C GLN A 400 -11.98 -36.65 31.82
N VAL A 401 -10.74 -37.13 31.99
CA VAL A 401 -10.45 -38.43 32.64
C VAL A 401 -10.06 -38.28 34.11
N GLY A 402 -9.78 -37.05 34.58
CA GLY A 402 -9.34 -36.76 35.94
C GLY A 402 -10.43 -36.58 37.00
N GLU A 403 -11.71 -36.50 36.64
CA GLU A 403 -12.79 -36.13 37.57
C GLU A 403 -13.70 -37.31 37.97
N GLN A 404 -13.12 -38.48 38.22
CA GLN A 404 -13.80 -39.58 38.94
C GLN A 404 -12.83 -40.31 39.87
N LYS A 405 -12.44 -39.66 40.97
CA LYS A 405 -12.09 -40.39 42.20
C LYS A 405 -12.24 -39.53 43.46
N GLU A 406 -13.37 -39.80 44.13
CA GLU A 406 -13.45 -40.05 45.58
C GLU A 406 -13.45 -38.86 46.54
N GLU A 407 -14.64 -38.51 47.04
CA GLU A 407 -14.86 -38.29 48.48
C GLU A 407 -16.38 -38.34 48.82
N ARG A 408 -16.84 -39.39 49.52
CA ARG A 408 -18.02 -39.20 50.40
C ARG A 408 -18.06 -40.15 51.60
N ARG A 409 -18.14 -39.48 52.74
CA ARG A 409 -18.09 -39.95 54.13
C ARG A 409 -19.30 -40.81 54.54
N ARG A 410 -19.05 -41.70 55.51
CA ARG A 410 -20.06 -42.39 56.34
C ARG A 410 -20.83 -41.39 57.23
N PRO A 411 -22.09 -41.69 57.58
CA PRO A 411 -22.39 -41.98 58.98
C PRO A 411 -23.31 -43.20 59.16
N GLY A 412 -23.23 -43.83 60.33
CA GLY A 412 -24.00 -45.03 60.69
C GLY A 412 -25.26 -44.75 61.48
N ALA A 413 -26.13 -45.77 61.55
CA ALA A 413 -26.86 -46.29 62.73
C ALA A 413 -28.17 -46.97 62.29
N GLY A 414 -28.43 -48.17 62.83
CA GLY A 414 -29.80 -48.61 63.15
C GLY A 414 -30.44 -49.71 62.28
N SER A 415 -30.30 -50.96 62.76
CA SER A 415 -31.38 -51.94 62.99
C SER A 415 -32.36 -52.36 61.87
N GLY A 416 -32.43 -53.69 61.63
CA GLY A 416 -33.71 -54.38 61.45
C GLY A 416 -33.80 -55.40 60.30
N HIS A 417 -34.19 -56.63 60.66
CA HIS A 417 -34.68 -57.79 59.87
C HIS A 417 -35.29 -57.47 58.49
N GLY A 418 -35.28 -58.34 57.47
CA GLY A 418 -35.03 -59.77 57.33
C GLY A 418 -35.94 -60.34 56.22
N SER A 419 -35.44 -61.32 55.44
CA SER A 419 -36.19 -62.33 54.63
C SER A 419 -37.13 -61.83 53.50
N THR A 420 -37.38 -62.46 52.34
CA THR A 420 -37.04 -63.75 51.68
C THR A 420 -37.70 -63.75 50.29
N HIS A 421 -37.34 -64.73 49.46
CA HIS A 421 -37.95 -65.27 48.22
C HIS A 421 -37.35 -64.76 46.90
N SER A 422 -36.54 -65.58 46.19
CA SER A 422 -36.83 -66.86 45.48
C SER A 422 -37.75 -66.61 44.30
N ALA A 423 -37.35 -66.84 43.04
CA ALA A 423 -37.20 -68.12 42.32
C ALA A 423 -37.87 -67.83 40.94
N ASP A 424 -37.55 -68.36 39.78
CA ASP A 424 -36.59 -69.32 39.23
C ASP A 424 -36.51 -69.01 37.70
N ASP A 425 -35.36 -69.28 37.10
CA ASP A 425 -35.09 -70.10 35.88
C ASP A 425 -36.12 -70.06 34.70
N ASP A 426 -35.74 -70.11 33.41
CA ASP A 426 -34.67 -70.90 32.81
C ASP A 426 -34.55 -70.61 31.27
N LEU A 427 -33.51 -71.19 30.66
CA LEU A 427 -33.35 -71.56 29.22
C LEU A 427 -32.70 -70.58 28.22
N ALA A 428 -31.36 -70.60 28.24
CA ALA A 428 -30.42 -71.10 27.21
C ALA A 428 -30.58 -70.75 25.70
N GLY A 429 -29.43 -70.44 25.05
CA GLY A 429 -29.16 -70.97 23.70
C GLY A 429 -28.48 -70.09 22.65
N GLN A 430 -27.23 -69.70 22.90
CA GLN A 430 -26.09 -69.53 21.96
C GLN A 430 -26.27 -69.36 20.43
N ARG A 431 -25.54 -68.32 19.97
CA ARG A 431 -24.56 -68.25 18.85
C ARG A 431 -25.00 -67.93 17.41
N ALA A 432 -24.51 -66.75 17.02
CA ALA A 432 -23.55 -66.47 15.94
C ALA A 432 -24.07 -66.08 14.54
N ASP A 433 -23.56 -64.90 14.14
CA ASP A 433 -23.10 -64.44 12.83
C ASP A 433 -24.05 -64.49 11.63
N ASN A 434 -24.39 -63.30 11.11
CA ASN A 434 -23.74 -62.83 9.87
C ASN A 434 -24.10 -61.38 9.56
N ARG A 435 -23.13 -60.67 8.94
CA ARG A 435 -23.31 -59.35 8.33
C ARG A 435 -23.97 -59.50 6.96
N ASP A 436 -24.81 -58.53 6.58
CA ASP A 436 -24.57 -57.55 5.51
C ASP A 436 -25.87 -56.96 4.92
N PHE A 437 -25.78 -55.67 4.56
CA PHE A 437 -26.48 -54.97 3.48
C PHE A 437 -27.92 -54.38 3.63
N TYR A 438 -27.94 -53.03 3.56
CA TYR A 438 -28.83 -52.08 2.85
C TYR A 438 -30.35 -51.94 3.13
N ARG A 439 -30.70 -50.70 3.54
CA ARG A 439 -31.71 -49.74 3.04
C ARG A 439 -33.23 -49.88 3.30
N ASP A 440 -33.77 -48.71 3.68
CA ASP A 440 -35.05 -48.07 3.32
C ASP A 440 -36.39 -48.76 3.63
N ASN A 441 -37.26 -48.05 4.38
CA ASN A 441 -38.56 -47.67 3.82
C ASN A 441 -39.27 -46.53 4.58
N SER A 442 -39.74 -45.59 3.77
CA SER A 442 -40.68 -44.48 4.02
C SER A 442 -42.15 -44.91 4.08
N ARG A 443 -43.04 -44.05 4.65
CA ARG A 443 -44.42 -43.73 4.18
C ARG A 443 -45.10 -42.62 5.02
N GLY A 444 -45.73 -41.63 4.35
CA GLY A 444 -46.67 -40.61 4.91
C GLY A 444 -48.13 -41.10 4.92
N PRO A 445 -49.22 -40.26 4.81
CA PRO A 445 -49.28 -38.81 4.47
C PRO A 445 -50.45 -37.94 5.08
N THR A 446 -50.55 -36.67 4.60
CA THR A 446 -51.73 -35.73 4.41
C THR A 446 -52.36 -34.87 5.54
N ARG A 447 -52.35 -33.52 5.38
CA ARG A 447 -53.48 -32.59 4.98
C ARG A 447 -53.17 -31.09 5.23
N THR A 448 -53.61 -30.22 4.31
CA THR A 448 -53.66 -28.71 4.36
C THR A 448 -55.07 -28.21 4.75
N PRO A 449 -55.31 -26.94 5.20
CA PRO A 449 -55.47 -25.75 4.30
C PRO A 449 -55.11 -24.34 4.87
N GLY A 450 -54.84 -23.37 3.99
CA GLY A 450 -55.47 -22.01 4.02
C GLY A 450 -54.82 -20.76 4.68
N SER A 451 -54.22 -19.89 3.86
CA SER A 451 -54.35 -18.40 3.78
C SER A 451 -53.74 -17.38 4.80
N SER A 452 -53.39 -16.20 4.23
CA SER A 452 -52.95 -14.89 4.76
C SER A 452 -51.42 -14.70 4.95
N GLN A 453 -50.68 -13.98 4.10
CA GLN A 453 -50.66 -12.55 3.70
C GLN A 453 -49.80 -11.69 4.65
N GLY A 454 -48.71 -11.14 4.14
CA GLY A 454 -47.81 -10.22 4.87
C GLY A 454 -46.42 -10.10 4.24
N ASP A 455 -46.33 -9.36 3.13
CA ASP A 455 -45.07 -8.89 2.54
C ASP A 455 -44.41 -7.87 3.47
N ASP A 456 -43.13 -8.10 3.82
CA ASP A 456 -42.28 -7.04 4.38
C ASP A 456 -41.04 -6.79 3.53
N ARG A 457 -40.86 -5.49 3.31
CA ARG A 457 -40.06 -4.84 2.29
C ARG A 457 -38.58 -4.77 2.65
N PHE A 458 -37.77 -4.91 1.61
CA PHE A 458 -36.41 -4.39 1.51
C PHE A 458 -36.30 -2.93 2.00
N ALA A 459 -35.36 -2.66 2.90
CA ALA A 459 -34.85 -1.32 3.19
C ALA A 459 -33.53 -1.08 2.43
N PRO A 460 -33.35 0.07 1.75
CA PRO A 460 -32.07 0.46 1.18
C PRO A 460 -31.26 1.40 2.10
N TYR A 461 -29.98 1.45 1.77
CA TYR A 461 -28.93 2.35 2.25
C TYR A 461 -29.34 3.85 2.29
N SER A 462 -28.87 4.59 3.30
CA SER A 462 -28.67 6.04 3.21
C SER A 462 -27.38 6.48 3.87
N ALA A 463 -26.67 7.32 3.13
CA ALA A 463 -25.45 8.04 3.46
C ALA A 463 -25.66 9.08 4.58
N TYR A 464 -24.58 9.40 5.29
CA TYR A 464 -24.50 10.54 6.21
C TYR A 464 -23.67 11.67 5.60
N THR A 465 -24.32 12.83 5.43
CA THR A 465 -23.74 14.17 5.24
C THR A 465 -23.34 14.79 6.60
N PRO A 466 -22.34 15.68 6.66
CA PRO A 466 -22.02 16.44 7.88
C PRO A 466 -22.79 17.77 7.94
N GLN A 467 -23.39 18.05 9.10
CA GLN A 467 -24.04 19.33 9.43
C GLN A 467 -23.02 20.36 9.92
N ALA A 468 -23.16 21.58 9.39
CA ALA A 468 -22.55 22.81 9.89
C ALA A 468 -23.23 23.26 11.19
N TYR A 469 -22.46 23.86 12.10
CA TYR A 469 -22.99 24.59 13.25
C TYR A 469 -22.49 26.04 13.22
N GLY A 470 -23.45 26.95 13.40
CA GLY A 470 -23.29 28.39 13.32
C GLY A 470 -22.58 29.01 14.53
N GLN A 471 -22.00 30.17 14.28
CA GLN A 471 -21.31 31.00 15.24
C GLN A 471 -22.31 32.07 15.72
N GLN A 472 -22.65 32.02 17.01
CA GLN A 472 -23.41 33.06 17.72
C GLN A 472 -22.43 34.07 18.31
N ASP A 473 -22.68 35.34 18.02
CA ASP A 473 -22.06 36.50 18.64
C ASP A 473 -22.37 36.54 20.14
N GLN A 474 -21.33 36.79 20.94
CA GLN A 474 -21.49 37.18 22.33
C GLN A 474 -20.43 38.21 22.69
N GLU A 475 -20.89 39.46 22.79
CA GLU A 475 -20.20 40.58 23.42
C GLU A 475 -19.94 40.28 24.90
N ASP A 476 -18.80 40.74 25.42
CA ASP A 476 -18.68 41.06 26.84
C ASP A 476 -17.83 42.34 27.01
N PRO A 477 -18.25 43.28 27.89
CA PRO A 477 -17.60 44.57 28.12
C PRO A 477 -16.64 44.51 29.31
N TYR A 478 -15.53 45.27 29.31
CA TYR A 478 -14.95 45.96 30.49
C TYR A 478 -13.63 46.66 30.13
N ASP A 479 -13.75 47.96 29.86
CA ASP A 479 -13.02 49.10 30.45
C ASP A 479 -11.48 49.03 30.70
N ARG A 480 -10.75 49.93 30.02
CA ARG A 480 -10.06 51.11 30.60
C ARG A 480 -8.56 51.30 30.26
N ASN A 481 -8.32 52.35 29.45
CA ASN A 481 -7.22 53.33 29.42
C ASN A 481 -5.76 52.92 29.72
N TYR A 482 -4.87 53.21 28.75
CA TYR A 482 -3.72 54.09 29.00
C TYR A 482 -3.27 54.79 27.69
N ASN A 483 -3.40 56.12 27.67
CA ASN A 483 -2.71 57.02 26.74
C ASN A 483 -1.20 56.99 27.03
N ALA A 484 -0.35 57.07 25.99
CA ALA A 484 0.60 58.17 25.81
C ALA A 484 1.64 57.91 24.69
N ARG A 485 1.65 58.87 23.76
CA ARG A 485 2.69 59.27 22.79
C ARG A 485 2.78 58.55 21.46
#